data_AF-A0A265N5H9-F1
#
_entry.id   AF-A0A265N5H9-F1
#
_cell.length_a   1.000
_cell.length_b   1.000
_cell.length_c   1.000
_cell.angle_alpha   90.00
_cell.angle_beta   90.00
_cell.angle_gamma   90.00
#
_symmetry.space_group_name_H-M   'P 1'
#
loop_
_entity.id
_entity.type
_entity.pdbx_description
1 polymer ?
#
loop_
_entity_poly.entity_id
_entity_poly.type
_entity_poly.pdbx_seq_one_letter_code
_entity_poly.pdbx_strand_id
1 'polypeptide(L)' 'MTKKELEAQLTELKSDYVRIQGDMDKLEYVKGRVSSAEQQLIRLEDEIAEVNRKLEELDK' A
#
# COMPACT_ATOMS: atom_id res chain seq x y z
N MET A 1 11.53 3.60 -15.99
CA MET A 1 10.10 3.64 -15.65
C MET A 1 9.54 4.96 -16.12
N THR A 2 8.42 4.92 -16.83
CA THR A 2 7.64 6.09 -17.22
C THR A 2 6.70 6.48 -16.09
N LYS A 3 6.29 7.75 -16.05
CA LYS A 3 5.30 8.26 -15.07
C LYS A 3 4.06 7.35 -14.98
N LYS A 4 3.55 6.90 -16.14
CA LYS A 4 2.42 5.96 -16.23
C LYS A 4 2.65 4.63 -15.52
N GLU A 5 3.86 4.07 -15.58
CA GLU A 5 4.16 2.80 -14.92
C GLU A 5 4.18 2.95 -13.40
N LEU A 6 4.67 4.08 -12.90
CA LEU A 6 4.64 4.39 -11.47
C LEU A 6 3.22 4.69 -10.97
N GLU A 7 2.39 5.39 -11.77
CA GLU A 7 0.97 5.61 -11.45
C GLU A 7 0.18 4.29 -11.44
N ALA A 8 0.51 3.38 -12.36
CA ALA A 8 -0.09 2.04 -12.39
C ALA A 8 0.32 1.22 -11.15
N GLN A 9 1.61 1.20 -10.81
CA GLN A 9 2.09 0.56 -9.57
C GLN A 9 1.45 1.18 -8.33
N LEU A 10 1.36 2.50 -8.26
CA LEU A 10 0.71 3.20 -7.14
C LEU A 10 -0.76 2.78 -6.98
N THR A 11 -1.47 2.61 -8.10
CA THR A 11 -2.87 2.18 -8.10
C THR A 11 -3.01 0.73 -7.62
N GLU A 12 -2.10 -0.14 -8.03
CA GLU A 12 -2.03 -1.53 -7.59
C GLU A 12 -1.75 -1.61 -6.08
N LEU A 13 -0.70 -0.92 -5.60
CA LEU A 13 -0.34 -0.84 -4.19
C LEU A 13 -1.50 -0.30 -3.33
N LYS A 14 -2.18 0.77 -3.78
CA LYS A 14 -3.37 1.28 -3.07
C LYS A 14 -4.51 0.28 -3.02
N SER A 15 -4.70 -0.52 -4.07
CA SER A 15 -5.75 -1.53 -4.11
C SER A 15 -5.45 -2.68 -3.14
N ASP A 16 -4.19 -3.14 -3.08
CA ASP A 16 -3.76 -4.14 -2.10
C ASP A 16 -3.84 -3.61 -0.66
N TYR A 17 -3.50 -2.34 -0.44
CA TYR A 17 -3.66 -1.69 0.86
C TYR A 17 -5.11 -1.76 1.36
N VAL A 18 -6.08 -1.35 0.53
CA VAL A 18 -7.51 -1.39 0.87
C VAL A 18 -7.98 -2.83 1.16
N ARG A 19 -7.50 -3.80 0.39
CA ARG A 19 -7.84 -5.22 0.59
C ARG A 19 -7.32 -5.75 1.91
N ILE A 20 -6.03 -5.51 2.21
CA ILE A 20 -5.39 -5.96 3.46
C ILE A 20 -6.03 -5.27 4.66
N GLN A 21 -6.39 -3.99 4.55
CA GLN A 21 -7.10 -3.28 5.60
C GLN A 21 -8.45 -3.94 5.90
N GLY A 22 -9.24 -4.28 4.87
CA GLY A 22 -10.51 -5.00 5.05
C GLY A 22 -10.34 -6.40 5.64
N ASP A 23 -9.28 -7.12 5.27
CA ASP A 23 -8.93 -8.40 5.90
C ASP A 23 -8.48 -8.22 7.36
N MET A 24 -7.82 -7.11 7.69
CA MET A 24 -7.38 -6.79 9.04
C MET A 24 -8.56 -6.48 9.96
N ASP A 25 -9.53 -5.68 9.52
CA ASP A 25 -10.80 -5.43 10.24
C ASP A 25 -11.51 -6.75 10.58
N LYS A 26 -11.50 -7.70 9.64
CA LYS A 26 -12.09 -9.02 9.84
C LYS A 26 -11.27 -9.90 10.79
N LEU A 27 -9.94 -9.82 10.74
CA LEU A 27 -9.03 -10.54 11.63
C LEU A 27 -9.10 -10.03 13.07
N GLU A 28 -9.23 -8.72 13.26
CA GLU A 28 -9.45 -8.10 14.55
C GLU A 28 -10.77 -8.58 15.17
N TYR A 29 -11.83 -8.63 14.35
CA TYR A 29 -13.15 -9.12 14.76
C TYR A 29 -13.11 -10.57 15.28
N VAL A 30 -12.28 -11.44 14.69
CA VAL A 30 -12.12 -12.84 15.14
C VAL A 30 -11.09 -13.03 16.26
N LYS A 31 -10.59 -11.94 16.89
CA LYS A 31 -9.46 -11.95 17.85
C LYS A 31 -8.22 -12.69 17.29
N GLY A 32 -8.04 -12.65 15.99
CA GLY A 32 -6.88 -13.20 15.29
C GLY A 32 -5.65 -12.32 15.51
N ARG A 33 -4.46 -12.83 15.19
CA ARG A 33 -3.23 -12.03 15.23
C ARG A 33 -3.18 -11.06 14.06
N VAL A 34 -3.58 -9.81 14.28
CA VAL A 34 -3.52 -8.70 13.31
C VAL A 34 -2.09 -8.24 12.99
N SER A 35 -1.11 -8.58 13.81
CA SER A 35 0.28 -8.09 13.71
C SER A 35 0.96 -8.37 12.36
N SER A 36 0.56 -9.43 11.65
CA SER A 36 1.11 -9.76 10.32
C SER A 36 0.51 -8.88 9.21
N ALA A 37 -0.77 -8.50 9.35
CA ALA A 37 -1.45 -7.61 8.41
C ALA A 37 -0.98 -6.17 8.62
N GLU A 38 -0.85 -5.73 9.87
CA GLU A 38 -0.29 -4.40 10.21
C GLU A 38 1.11 -4.20 9.62
N GLN A 39 2.00 -5.18 9.76
CA GLN A 39 3.34 -5.09 9.16
C GLN A 39 3.31 -5.03 7.63
N GLN A 40 2.30 -5.64 6.99
CA GLN A 40 2.15 -5.53 5.55
C GLN A 40 1.63 -4.14 5.15
N LEU A 41 0.67 -3.59 5.89
CA LEU A 41 0.18 -2.22 5.65
C LEU A 41 1.30 -1.18 5.78
N ILE A 42 2.12 -1.27 6.82
CA ILE A 42 3.26 -0.36 7.03
C ILE A 42 4.24 -0.42 5.85
N ARG A 43 4.53 -1.63 5.34
CA ARG A 43 5.40 -1.78 4.15
C ARG A 43 4.77 -1.18 2.90
N LEU A 44 3.47 -1.39 2.70
CA LEU A 44 2.73 -0.83 1.57
C LEU A 44 2.68 0.70 1.62
N GLU A 45 2.51 1.30 2.80
CA GLU A 45 2.59 2.75 2.97
C GLU A 45 3.95 3.32 2.59
N ASP A 46 5.03 2.64 2.99
CA ASP A 46 6.40 3.06 2.67
C ASP A 46 6.65 2.99 1.15
N GLU A 47 6.21 1.92 0.48
CA GLU A 47 6.30 1.79 -0.98
C GLU A 47 5.44 2.83 -1.72
N ILE A 48 4.22 3.09 -1.24
CA ILE A 48 3.35 4.13 -1.80
C ILE A 48 4.01 5.51 -1.67
N ALA A 49 4.64 5.81 -0.52
CA ALA A 49 5.33 7.07 -0.29
C ALA A 49 6.57 7.20 -1.20
N GLU A 50 7.36 6.14 -1.34
CA GLU A 50 8.49 6.05 -2.28
C GLU A 50 8.07 6.30 -3.73
N VAL A 51 6.99 5.65 -4.18
CA VAL A 51 6.48 5.79 -5.55
C VAL A 51 5.94 7.21 -5.79
N ASN A 52 5.23 7.79 -4.81
CA ASN A 52 4.78 9.18 -4.90
C ASN A 52 5.95 10.16 -4.98
N ARG A 53 7.01 9.97 -4.18
CA ARG A 53 8.22 10.81 -4.28
C ARG A 53 8.86 10.72 -5.66
N LYS A 54 9.01 9.51 -6.20
CA LYS A 54 9.55 9.30 -7.55
C LYS A 54 8.66 9.96 -8.62
N LEU A 55 7.34 9.92 -8.46
CA LEU A 55 6.40 10.61 -9.34
C LEU A 55 6.53 12.13 -9.25
N GLU A 56 6.65 12.69 -8.05
CA GLU A 56 6.89 14.13 -7.85
C GLU A 56 8.24 14.58 -8.42
N GLU A 57 9.29 13.78 -8.28
CA GLU A 57 10.61 14.07 -8.87
C GLU A 57 10.58 14.03 -10.39
N LEU A 58 9.73 13.18 -11.00
CA LEU A 58 9.55 13.10 -12.45
C LEU A 58 8.65 14.21 -13.02
N ASP A 59 7.81 14.84 -12.18
CA ASP A 59 6.94 15.95 -12.59
C ASP A 59 7.63 17.33 -12.45
N LYS A 60 8.82 17.36 -11.85
CA LYS A 60 9.64 18.55 -11.61
C LYS A 60 10.56 18.89 -12.78
#